data_AF-A0AAV2HE96-F1
#
_entry.id   AF-A0AAV2HE96-F1
#
_cell.length_a   1.000
_cell.length_b   1.000
_cell.length_c   1.000
_cell.angle_alpha   90.00
_cell.angle_beta   90.00
_cell.angle_gamma   90.00
#
_symmetry.space_group_name_H-M   'P 1'
#
loop_
_entity.id
_entity.type
_entity.pdbx_description
1 polymer ?
#
loop_
_entity_poly.entity_id
_entity_poly.type
_entity_poly.pdbx_seq_one_letter_code
_entity_poly.pdbx_strand_id
1 'polypeptide(L)'
;MTIDNECQEEIIANLNLSTWIEFKLRKYNEAKENNHKAIEKTAHRNVAALVGRFYILLRGCDFAGAEDQLKKLKELQSSTDGETLMNEARAELAYSYFTLGRAVNISLSIEMYTQVIYKQPEKYVWKYRLGLAHRRATHRDM
;
A
#
# COMPACT_ATOMS: atom_id res chain seq x y z
N MET A 1 -6.96 10.61 -18.04
CA MET A 1 -6.85 9.47 -17.11
C MET A 1 -8.03 8.57 -17.43
N THR A 2 -7.80 7.33 -17.87
CA THR A 2 -8.87 6.38 -18.25
C THR A 2 -9.32 5.60 -17.02
N ILE A 3 -10.60 5.23 -16.98
CA ILE A 3 -11.24 4.43 -15.91
C ILE A 3 -10.44 3.15 -15.58
N ASP A 4 -9.77 2.58 -16.59
CA ASP A 4 -8.92 1.39 -16.44
C ASP A 4 -7.76 1.60 -15.46
N ASN A 5 -7.17 2.79 -15.39
CA ASN A 5 -6.00 3.06 -14.54
C ASN A 5 -6.39 3.14 -13.06
N GLU A 6 -7.56 3.71 -12.75
CA GLU A 6 -8.09 3.80 -11.38
C GLU A 6 -8.46 2.41 -10.84
N CYS A 7 -8.99 1.54 -11.71
CA CYS A 7 -9.28 0.15 -11.39
C CYS A 7 -8.00 -0.63 -11.05
N GLN A 8 -6.89 -0.39 -11.77
CA GLN A 8 -5.62 -1.05 -11.45
C GLN A 8 -5.05 -0.62 -10.10
N GLU A 9 -5.09 0.66 -9.75
CA GLU A 9 -4.59 1.14 -8.45
C GLU A 9 -5.36 0.51 -7.27
N GLU A 10 -6.67 0.35 -7.39
CA GLU A 10 -7.48 -0.32 -6.38
C GLU A 10 -7.18 -1.82 -6.28
N ILE A 11 -7.00 -2.51 -7.41
CA ILE A 11 -6.58 -3.93 -7.43
C ILE A 11 -5.24 -4.10 -6.71
N ILE A 12 -4.26 -3.25 -7.00
CA ILE A 12 -2.93 -3.30 -6.37
C ILE A 12 -3.04 -3.05 -4.86
N ALA A 13 -3.79 -2.04 -4.45
CA ALA A 13 -3.99 -1.73 -3.03
C ALA A 13 -4.70 -2.88 -2.28
N ASN A 14 -5.69 -3.53 -2.91
CA ASN A 14 -6.35 -4.70 -2.37
C ASN A 14 -5.40 -5.91 -2.25
N LEU A 15 -4.51 -6.14 -3.23
CA LEU A 15 -3.49 -7.19 -3.14
C LEU A 15 -2.53 -6.93 -1.98
N ASN A 16 -2.03 -5.70 -1.83
CA ASN A 16 -1.12 -5.33 -0.75
C ASN A 16 -1.77 -5.46 0.65
N LEU A 17 -3.04 -5.06 0.78
CA LEU A 17 -3.81 -5.28 2.00
C LEU A 17 -3.98 -6.77 2.30
N SER A 18 -4.41 -7.57 1.31
CA SER A 18 -4.60 -9.01 1.46
C SER A 18 -3.30 -9.70 1.88
N THR A 19 -2.17 -9.38 1.24
CA THR A 19 -0.84 -9.86 1.63
C THR A 19 -0.57 -9.63 3.12
N TRP A 20 -0.83 -8.42 3.61
CA TRP A 20 -0.58 -8.09 5.01
C TRP A 20 -1.51 -8.85 5.97
N ILE A 21 -2.80 -8.92 5.65
CA ILE A 21 -3.80 -9.64 6.46
C ILE A 21 -3.43 -11.13 6.53
N GLU A 22 -3.18 -11.76 5.38
CA GLU A 22 -2.82 -13.17 5.28
C GLU A 22 -1.53 -13.47 6.03
N PHE A 23 -0.51 -12.59 5.92
CA PHE A 23 0.72 -12.71 6.68
C PHE A 23 0.46 -12.68 8.19
N LYS A 24 -0.38 -11.76 8.67
CA LYS A 24 -0.75 -11.68 10.10
C LYS A 24 -1.57 -12.88 10.56
N LEU A 25 -2.39 -13.45 9.70
CA LEU A 25 -3.15 -14.68 9.94
C LEU A 25 -2.30 -15.95 9.76
N ARG A 26 -0.99 -15.83 9.50
CA ARG A 26 -0.06 -16.96 9.27
C ARG A 26 -0.38 -17.80 8.02
N LYS A 27 -1.16 -17.26 7.09
CA LYS A 27 -1.45 -17.81 5.76
C LYS A 27 -0.35 -17.41 4.78
N TYR A 28 0.86 -17.92 5.03
CA TYR A 28 2.06 -17.40 4.36
C TYR A 28 2.14 -17.72 2.86
N ASN A 29 1.49 -18.80 2.41
CA ASN A 29 1.49 -19.16 0.99
C ASN A 29 0.62 -18.20 0.19
N GLU A 30 -0.57 -17.90 0.71
CA GLU A 30 -1.51 -16.92 0.15
C GLU A 30 -0.88 -15.52 0.17
N ALA A 31 -0.25 -15.15 1.29
CA ALA A 31 0.45 -13.88 1.40
C ALA A 31 1.55 -13.74 0.33
N LYS A 32 2.34 -14.80 0.10
CA LYS A 32 3.36 -14.87 -0.95
C LYS A 32 2.75 -14.72 -2.34
N GLU A 33 1.67 -15.43 -2.62
CA GLU A 33 1.00 -15.41 -3.93
C GLU A 33 0.45 -14.02 -4.26
N ASN A 34 -0.30 -13.42 -3.34
CA ASN A 34 -0.85 -12.07 -3.53
C ASN A 34 0.25 -11.02 -3.64
N ASN A 35 1.33 -11.17 -2.86
CA ASN A 35 2.47 -10.27 -2.92
C ASN A 35 3.16 -10.33 -4.29
N HIS A 36 3.36 -11.53 -4.81
CA HIS A 36 3.92 -11.74 -6.14
C HIS A 36 3.06 -11.08 -7.22
N LYS A 37 1.73 -11.26 -7.17
CA LYS A 37 0.79 -10.61 -8.11
C LYS A 37 0.92 -9.08 -8.08
N ALA A 38 1.02 -8.45 -6.90
CA ALA A 38 1.17 -7.00 -6.78
C ALA A 38 2.50 -6.51 -7.38
N ILE A 39 3.59 -7.25 -7.15
CA ILE A 39 4.92 -6.93 -7.68
C ILE A 39 4.95 -7.01 -9.21
N GLU A 40 4.40 -8.08 -9.80
CA GLU A 40 4.35 -8.28 -11.26
C GLU A 40 3.52 -7.18 -11.95
N LYS A 41 2.38 -6.81 -11.36
CA LYS A 41 1.50 -5.76 -11.91
C LYS A 41 2.11 -4.36 -11.92
N THR A 42 3.18 -4.14 -11.16
CA THR A 42 3.77 -2.82 -10.95
C THR A 42 5.20 -2.73 -11.46
N ALA A 43 5.61 -3.67 -12.30
CA ALA A 43 6.98 -3.78 -12.83
C ALA A 43 8.04 -3.67 -11.71
N HIS A 44 7.74 -4.26 -10.55
CA HIS A 44 8.56 -4.23 -9.34
C HIS A 44 8.89 -2.83 -8.78
N ARG A 45 8.03 -1.84 -9.00
CA ARG A 45 8.18 -0.49 -8.43
C ARG A 45 7.24 -0.20 -7.26
N ASN A 46 6.33 -1.11 -6.93
CA ASN A 46 5.45 -0.94 -5.77
C ASN A 46 6.19 -1.17 -4.45
N VAL A 47 6.49 -0.06 -3.77
CA VAL A 47 7.24 -0.07 -2.50
C VAL A 47 6.51 -0.85 -1.41
N ALA A 48 5.19 -0.75 -1.29
CA ALA A 48 4.43 -1.48 -0.25
C ALA A 48 4.52 -2.99 -0.44
N ALA A 49 4.41 -3.48 -1.68
CA ALA A 49 4.55 -4.88 -2.03
C ALA A 49 5.98 -5.38 -1.76
N LEU A 50 7.00 -4.59 -2.08
CA LEU A 50 8.40 -4.93 -1.79
C LEU A 50 8.69 -5.01 -0.29
N VAL A 51 8.10 -4.11 0.51
CA VAL A 51 8.15 -4.18 1.99
C VAL A 51 7.41 -5.43 2.50
N GLY A 52 6.25 -5.75 1.94
CA GLY A 52 5.52 -6.98 2.25
C GLY A 52 6.37 -8.23 1.98
N ARG A 53 7.06 -8.26 0.84
CA ARG A 53 7.98 -9.35 0.48
C ARG A 53 9.13 -9.48 1.47
N PHE A 54 9.73 -8.36 1.86
CA PHE A 54 10.80 -8.34 2.86
C PHE A 54 10.38 -9.02 4.17
N TYR A 55 9.20 -8.67 4.72
CA TYR A 55 8.71 -9.31 5.95
C TYR A 55 8.40 -10.79 5.79
N ILE A 56 7.85 -11.19 4.64
CA ILE A 56 7.60 -12.60 4.31
C ILE A 56 8.91 -13.40 4.29
N LEU A 57 9.97 -12.86 3.66
CA LEU A 57 11.28 -13.50 3.57
C LEU A 57 11.93 -13.63 4.95
N LEU A 58 11.93 -12.56 5.76
CA LEU A 58 12.41 -12.61 7.14
C LEU A 58 11.70 -13.68 7.96
N ARG A 59 10.38 -13.80 7.81
CA ARG A 59 9.60 -14.81 8.53
C ARG A 59 9.91 -16.24 8.07
N GLY A 60 10.26 -16.40 6.79
CA GLY A 60 10.71 -17.67 6.21
C GLY A 60 12.18 -18.00 6.48
N CYS A 61 12.89 -17.17 7.25
CA CYS A 61 14.33 -17.28 7.50
C CYS A 61 15.20 -17.18 6.23
N ASP A 62 14.67 -16.64 5.14
CA ASP A 62 15.44 -16.34 3.92
C ASP A 62 16.07 -14.95 4.05
N PHE A 63 17.13 -14.89 4.85
CA PHE A 63 17.80 -13.62 5.17
C PHE A 63 18.53 -13.02 3.97
N ALA A 64 19.12 -13.86 3.10
CA ALA A 64 19.78 -13.41 1.88
C ALA A 64 18.77 -12.73 0.94
N GLY A 65 17.62 -13.37 0.70
CA GLY A 65 16.56 -12.75 -0.10
C GLY A 65 16.01 -11.48 0.53
N ALA A 66 15.89 -11.42 1.87
CA ALA A 66 15.44 -10.22 2.57
C ALA A 66 16.45 -9.06 2.41
N GLU A 67 17.75 -9.34 2.44
CA GLU A 67 18.80 -8.34 2.23
C GLU A 67 18.78 -7.78 0.80
N ASP A 68 18.64 -8.65 -0.21
CA ASP A 68 18.45 -8.23 -1.60
C ASP A 68 17.22 -7.33 -1.76
N GLN A 69 16.12 -7.68 -1.08
CA GLN A 69 14.90 -6.91 -1.12
C GLN A 69 15.05 -5.52 -0.46
N LEU A 70 15.82 -5.44 0.63
CA LEU A 70 16.15 -4.18 1.30
C LEU A 70 17.05 -3.30 0.43
N LYS A 71 18.03 -3.89 -0.26
CA LYS A 71 18.88 -3.16 -1.21
C LYS A 71 18.04 -2.50 -2.31
N LYS A 72 17.12 -3.26 -2.92
CA LYS A 72 16.19 -2.74 -3.93
C LYS A 72 15.31 -1.59 -3.40
N LEU A 73 14.83 -1.68 -2.17
CA LEU A 73 14.06 -0.60 -1.53
C LEU A 73 14.89 0.68 -1.36
N LYS A 74 16.16 0.57 -0.95
CA LYS A 74 17.09 1.70 -0.84
C LYS A 74 17.41 2.33 -2.20
N GLU A 75 17.57 1.51 -3.22
CA GLU A 75 17.79 1.98 -4.61
C GLU A 75 16.57 2.78 -5.11
N LEU A 76 15.35 2.26 -4.90
CA LEU A 76 14.12 2.98 -5.26
C LEU A 76 13.97 4.29 -4.47
N GLN A 77 14.28 4.28 -3.16
CA GLN A 77 14.24 5.48 -2.34
C GLN A 77 15.18 6.58 -2.84
N SER A 78 16.35 6.18 -3.37
CA SER A 78 17.38 7.11 -3.87
C SER A 78 17.18 7.48 -5.34
N SER A 79 16.18 6.92 -6.02
CA SER A 79 15.90 7.20 -7.43
C SER A 79 15.22 8.57 -7.60
N THR A 80 15.22 9.09 -8.84
CA THR A 80 14.54 10.35 -9.18
C THR A 80 13.07 10.38 -8.78
N ASP A 81 12.40 9.22 -8.85
CA ASP A 81 10.98 9.07 -8.50
C ASP A 81 10.78 8.59 -7.06
N GLY A 82 11.85 8.54 -6.24
CA GLY A 82 11.82 7.92 -4.92
C GLY A 82 10.78 8.51 -3.99
N GLU A 83 10.68 9.85 -3.91
CA GLU A 83 9.68 10.52 -3.09
C GLU A 83 8.25 10.18 -3.54
N THR A 84 8.01 10.18 -4.85
CA THR A 84 6.72 9.79 -5.45
C THR A 84 6.34 8.38 -5.06
N LEU A 85 7.24 7.41 -5.22
CA LEU A 85 6.97 6.01 -4.87
C LEU A 85 6.70 5.81 -3.37
N MET A 86 7.38 6.56 -2.50
CA MET A 86 7.15 6.52 -1.07
C MET A 86 5.78 7.10 -0.68
N ASN A 87 5.34 8.16 -1.37
CA ASN A 87 4.02 8.72 -1.18
C ASN A 87 2.91 7.79 -1.72
N GLU A 88 3.15 7.11 -2.85
CA GLU A 88 2.25 6.07 -3.35
C GLU A 88 2.08 4.93 -2.33
N ALA A 89 3.18 4.44 -1.74
CA ALA A 89 3.10 3.44 -0.67
C ALA A 89 2.37 3.94 0.59
N ARG A 90 2.53 5.22 0.96
CA ARG A 90 1.74 5.82 2.05
C ARG A 90 0.25 5.89 1.70
N ALA A 91 -0.10 6.23 0.46
CA ALA A 91 -1.49 6.26 0.01
C ALA A 91 -2.12 4.86 0.03
N GLU A 92 -1.38 3.82 -0.32
CA GLU A 92 -1.83 2.42 -0.20
C GLU A 92 -2.00 1.96 1.25
N LEU A 93 -1.12 2.42 2.15
CA LEU A 93 -1.28 2.18 3.58
C LEU A 93 -2.51 2.93 4.13
N ALA A 94 -2.74 4.16 3.69
CA ALA A 94 -3.94 4.93 4.03
C ALA A 94 -5.21 4.21 3.56
N TYR A 95 -5.20 3.65 2.34
CA TYR A 95 -6.28 2.81 1.83
C TYR A 95 -6.51 1.57 2.70
N SER A 96 -5.43 0.89 3.10
CA SER A 96 -5.50 -0.28 3.98
C SER A 96 -6.19 0.05 5.31
N TYR A 97 -5.83 1.17 5.94
CA TYR A 97 -6.49 1.63 7.16
C TYR A 97 -7.96 1.98 6.95
N PHE A 98 -8.29 2.65 5.83
CA PHE A 98 -9.68 2.92 5.48
C PHE A 98 -10.51 1.63 5.39
N THR A 99 -9.99 0.63 4.67
CA THR A 99 -10.68 -0.64 4.43
C THR A 99 -10.85 -1.45 5.71
N LEU A 100 -9.82 -1.53 6.57
CA LEU A 100 -9.91 -2.20 7.86
C LEU A 100 -10.95 -1.58 8.81
N GLY A 101 -11.30 -0.31 8.60
CA GLY A 101 -12.32 0.38 9.38
C GLY A 101 -11.96 0.54 10.86
N ARG A 102 -12.95 0.85 11.70
CA ARG A 102 -12.80 1.34 13.09
C ARG A 102 -12.23 2.75 13.18
N ALA A 103 -12.67 3.50 14.20
CA ALA A 103 -12.37 4.92 14.36
C ALA A 103 -10.87 5.24 14.27
N VAL A 104 -10.01 4.46 14.94
CA VAL A 104 -8.54 4.68 14.94
C VAL A 104 -7.94 4.56 13.55
N ASN A 105 -8.30 3.52 12.79
CA ASN A 105 -7.75 3.35 11.44
C ASN A 105 -8.32 4.40 10.48
N ILE A 106 -9.61 4.78 10.61
CA ILE A 106 -10.16 5.86 9.81
C ILE A 106 -9.41 7.17 10.06
N SER A 107 -9.08 7.49 11.31
CA SER A 107 -8.25 8.66 11.63
C SER A 107 -6.85 8.60 11.00
N LEU A 108 -6.17 7.45 11.08
CA LEU A 108 -4.85 7.26 10.44
C LEU A 108 -4.94 7.38 8.91
N SER A 109 -6.00 6.84 8.31
CA SER A 109 -6.24 6.96 6.87
C SER A 109 -6.38 8.42 6.44
N ILE A 110 -7.19 9.20 7.17
CA ILE A 110 -7.36 10.64 6.92
C ILE A 110 -6.01 11.36 7.01
N GLU A 111 -5.26 11.16 8.09
CA GLU A 111 -3.96 11.79 8.30
C GLU A 111 -3.00 11.51 7.13
N MET A 112 -2.85 10.23 6.77
CA MET A 112 -1.94 9.82 5.70
C MET A 112 -2.37 10.38 4.34
N TYR A 113 -3.68 10.33 4.02
CA TYR A 113 -4.18 10.91 2.78
C TYR A 113 -3.95 12.42 2.72
N THR A 114 -4.20 13.15 3.81
CA THR A 114 -3.93 14.59 3.89
C THR A 114 -2.47 14.90 3.60
N GLN A 115 -1.53 14.13 4.15
CA GLN A 115 -0.10 14.31 3.92
C GLN A 115 0.30 14.07 2.45
N VAL A 116 -0.14 12.97 1.84
CA VAL A 116 0.26 12.64 0.46
C VAL A 116 -0.41 13.54 -0.57
N ILE A 117 -1.65 13.99 -0.35
CA ILE A 117 -2.34 14.94 -1.24
C ILE A 117 -1.66 16.30 -1.25
N TYR A 118 -1.13 16.76 -0.10
CA TYR A 118 -0.38 18.01 -0.04
C TYR A 118 0.88 17.96 -0.92
N LYS A 119 1.53 16.79 -0.98
CA LYS A 119 2.73 16.57 -1.79
C LYS A 119 2.42 16.33 -3.28
N GLN A 120 1.29 15.71 -3.57
CA GLN A 120 0.88 15.31 -4.91
C GLN A 120 -0.60 15.65 -5.17
N PRO A 121 -0.91 16.95 -5.30
CA PRO A 121 -2.28 17.42 -5.45
C PRO A 121 -2.92 16.99 -6.78
N GLU A 122 -2.16 16.51 -7.75
CA GLU A 122 -2.67 16.01 -9.03
C GLU A 122 -3.39 14.66 -8.92
N LYS A 123 -3.12 13.87 -7.86
CA LYS A 123 -3.70 12.53 -7.66
C LYS A 123 -5.16 12.61 -7.16
N TYR A 124 -6.10 12.78 -8.09
CA TYR A 124 -7.53 12.94 -7.80
C TYR A 124 -8.11 11.79 -6.95
N VAL A 125 -7.73 10.55 -7.25
CA VAL A 125 -8.20 9.36 -6.55
C VAL A 125 -7.91 9.41 -5.04
N TRP A 126 -6.81 10.01 -4.61
CA TRP A 126 -6.48 10.16 -3.19
C TRP A 126 -7.40 11.17 -2.51
N LYS A 127 -7.73 12.28 -3.20
CA LYS A 127 -8.71 13.26 -2.71
C LYS A 127 -10.09 12.65 -2.57
N TYR A 128 -10.50 11.84 -3.55
CA TYR A 128 -11.75 11.10 -3.48
C TYR A 128 -11.78 10.16 -2.27
N ARG A 129 -10.74 9.36 -2.07
CA ARG A 129 -10.62 8.43 -0.94
C ARG A 129 -10.56 9.16 0.41
N LEU A 130 -9.92 10.32 0.49
CA LEU A 130 -9.97 11.19 1.66
C LEU A 130 -11.39 11.65 1.98
N GLY A 131 -12.16 12.07 0.96
CA GLY A 131 -13.57 12.42 1.13
C GLY A 131 -14.41 11.27 1.67
N LEU A 132 -14.19 10.05 1.17
CA LEU A 132 -14.85 8.84 1.70
C LEU A 132 -14.45 8.55 3.16
N ALA A 133 -13.17 8.71 3.50
CA ALA A 133 -12.69 8.51 4.86
C ALA A 133 -13.33 9.51 5.84
N HIS A 134 -13.41 10.80 5.47
CA HIS A 134 -14.14 11.80 6.27
C HIS A 134 -15.62 11.47 6.40
N ARG A 135 -16.29 11.08 5.30
CA ARG A 135 -17.70 10.69 5.33
C ARG A 135 -17.94 9.56 6.32
N ARG A 136 -17.07 8.54 6.30
CA ARG A 136 -17.15 7.39 7.22
C ARG A 136 -16.83 7.77 8.67
N ALA A 137 -15.94 8.73 8.90
CA ALA A 137 -15.63 9.22 10.23
C ALA A 137 -16.81 9.95 10.89
N THR A 138 -17.58 10.70 10.10
CA THR A 138 -18.73 11.48 10.59
C THR A 138 -20.02 10.66 10.65
N HIS A 139 -20.18 9.62 9.82
CA HIS A 139 -21.38 8.77 9.75
C HIS A 139 -21.04 7.34 10.21
N ARG A 140 -20.78 7.16 11.51
CA ARG A 140 -20.27 5.90 12.11
C ARG A 140 -21.17 4.66 11.92
N ASP A 141 -22.41 4.83 11.44
CA ASP A 141 -23.45 3.79 11.40
C ASP A 141 -23.82 3.29 9.99
N MET A 142 -22.91 3.41 9.01
CA MET A 142 -23.05 2.78 7.68
C MET A 142 -21.98 1.72 7.41
#